data_AF-W4P5Y0-F1
#
_entry.id   AF-W4P5Y0-F1
#
_cell.length_a   1.000
_cell.length_b   1.000
_cell.length_c   1.000
_cell.angle_alpha   90.00
_cell.angle_beta   90.00
_cell.angle_gamma   90.00
#
_symmetry.space_group_name_H-M   'P 1'
#
loop_
_entity.id
_entity.type
_entity.pdbx_description
1 polymer ?
#
loop_
_entity_poly.entity_id
_entity_poly.type
_entity_poly.pdbx_seq_one_letter_code
_entity_poly.pdbx_strand_id
1 'polypeptide(L)'
;MKKILFVCLGNICRSSAAEEVMLHLLKERGVEKDFMIDSAGILSYHQGELPDSRMRAHAARRGYQLVHRSRPVQTEDFYSFDLIIGMDDRNIDDLKEKLHRPKSGRKSIG
;
A
#
# COMPACT_ATOMS: atom_id res chain seq x y z
N MET A 1 2.89 17.65 -1.78
CA MET A 1 3.08 16.31 -1.17
C MET A 1 2.29 15.29 -1.98
N LYS A 2 2.97 14.36 -2.65
CA LYS A 2 2.35 13.31 -3.49
C LYS A 2 2.00 12.10 -2.62
N LYS A 3 0.81 11.55 -2.79
CA LYS A 3 0.28 10.46 -1.95
C LYS A 3 0.19 9.17 -2.76
N ILE A 4 0.91 8.13 -2.35
CA ILE A 4 0.94 6.83 -3.03
C ILE A 4 0.49 5.73 -2.08
N LEU A 5 -0.46 4.90 -2.52
CA LEU A 5 -0.97 3.74 -1.78
C LEU A 5 -0.63 2.44 -2.51
N PHE A 6 0.07 1.53 -1.83
CA PHE A 6 0.33 0.19 -2.35
C PHE A 6 -0.73 -0.81 -1.85
N VAL A 7 -1.31 -1.59 -2.76
CA VAL A 7 -2.43 -2.49 -2.43
C VAL A 7 -2.13 -3.92 -2.84
N CYS A 8 -2.24 -4.84 -1.88
CA CYS A 8 -2.29 -6.28 -2.17
C CYS A 8 -3.52 -6.93 -1.55
N LEU A 9 -3.65 -8.26 -1.66
CA LEU A 9 -4.84 -8.95 -1.12
C LEU A 9 -5.03 -8.76 0.39
N GLY A 10 -3.99 -8.99 1.19
CA GLY A 10 -4.11 -9.08 2.67
C GLY A 10 -3.25 -8.10 3.47
N ASN A 11 -2.44 -7.26 2.80
CA ASN A 11 -1.59 -6.25 3.44
C ASN A 11 -0.65 -6.73 4.55
N ILE A 12 -0.12 -7.95 4.39
CA ILE A 12 0.87 -8.52 5.32
C ILE A 12 2.18 -8.93 4.64
N CYS A 13 2.29 -8.79 3.32
CA CYS A 13 3.43 -9.33 2.59
C CYS A 13 3.93 -8.36 1.52
N ARG A 14 3.28 -8.33 0.34
CA ARG A 14 3.74 -7.57 -0.82
C ARG A 14 3.60 -6.06 -0.65
N SER A 15 2.41 -5.56 -0.33
CA SER A 15 2.20 -4.11 -0.22
C SER A 15 2.94 -3.49 0.95
N SER A 16 3.04 -4.20 2.09
CA SER A 16 3.83 -3.75 3.25
C SER A 16 5.32 -3.65 2.93
N ALA A 17 5.86 -4.58 2.12
CA ALA A 17 7.24 -4.50 1.66
C ALA A 17 7.46 -3.34 0.67
N ALA A 18 6.50 -3.11 -0.24
CA ALA A 18 6.57 -2.00 -1.20
C ALA A 18 6.59 -0.63 -0.50
N GLU A 19 5.75 -0.45 0.53
CA GLU A 19 5.73 0.74 1.37
C GLU A 19 7.11 1.03 1.99
N GLU A 20 7.69 0.05 2.68
CA GLU A 20 8.97 0.24 3.37
C GLU A 20 10.12 0.49 2.39
N VAL A 21 10.16 -0.25 1.28
CA VAL A 21 11.20 -0.04 0.25
C VAL A 21 11.08 1.36 -0.35
N MET A 22 9.86 1.83 -0.64
CA MET A 22 9.66 3.18 -1.17
C MET A 22 10.07 4.25 -0.16
N LEU A 23 9.67 4.13 1.10
CA LEU A 23 10.08 5.05 2.17
C LEU A 23 11.60 5.11 2.31
N HIS A 24 12.28 3.96 2.27
CA HIS A 24 13.73 3.89 2.32
C HIS A 24 14.38 4.63 1.15
N LEU A 25 13.96 4.35 -0.08
CA LEU A 25 14.50 4.99 -1.29
C LEU A 25 14.27 6.50 -1.30
N LEU A 26 13.13 6.97 -0.78
CA LEU A 26 12.84 8.40 -0.66
C LEU A 26 13.76 9.07 0.37
N LYS A 27 14.01 8.40 1.50
CA LYS A 27 14.92 8.89 2.54
C LYS A 27 16.36 8.96 2.04
N GLU A 28 16.83 7.95 1.29
CA GLU A 28 18.17 7.97 0.68
C GLU A 28 18.36 9.14 -0.27
N ARG A 29 17.28 9.58 -0.94
CA ARG A 29 17.29 10.73 -1.86
C ARG A 29 17.02 12.07 -1.17
N GLY A 30 16.68 12.07 0.13
CA GLY A 30 16.36 13.28 0.89
C GLY A 30 15.08 14.01 0.44
N VAL A 31 14.13 13.28 -0.15
CA VAL A 31 12.87 13.84 -0.70
C VAL A 31 11.63 13.28 0.00
N GLU A 32 11.79 12.57 1.12
CA GLU A 32 10.69 11.91 1.83
C GLU A 32 9.59 12.88 2.27
N LYS A 33 9.91 14.15 2.50
CA LYS A 33 8.96 15.21 2.89
C LYS A 33 7.99 15.58 1.77
N ASP A 34 8.33 15.28 0.54
CA ASP A 34 7.47 15.56 -0.63
C ASP A 34 6.45 14.45 -0.87
N PHE A 35 6.51 13.35 -0.12
CA PHE A 35 5.69 12.17 -0.33
C PHE A 35 5.00 11.69 0.94
N MET A 36 3.84 11.07 0.77
CA MET A 36 3.15 10.29 1.79
C MET A 36 2.92 8.91 1.20
N ILE A 37 3.49 7.90 1.84
CA ILE A 37 3.47 6.51 1.41
C ILE A 37 2.69 5.70 2.44
N ASP A 38 1.81 4.82 1.96
CA ASP A 38 1.01 3.92 2.80
C ASP A 38 0.77 2.61 2.06
N SER A 39 0.29 1.59 2.77
CA SER A 39 -0.18 0.33 2.18
C SER A 39 -1.51 -0.15 2.76
N ALA A 40 -2.26 -0.90 1.93
CA ALA A 40 -3.55 -1.44 2.31
C ALA A 40 -3.85 -2.80 1.65
N GLY A 41 -4.93 -3.42 2.11
CA GLY A 41 -5.39 -4.75 1.74
C GLY A 41 -6.77 -4.72 1.09
N ILE A 42 -7.01 -5.52 0.06
CA ILE A 42 -8.37 -5.69 -0.50
C ILE A 42 -9.32 -6.28 0.55
N LEU A 43 -8.83 -7.25 1.33
CA LEU A 43 -9.54 -7.94 2.40
C LEU A 43 -9.16 -7.37 3.77
N SER A 44 -10.10 -7.43 4.72
CA SER A 44 -9.89 -6.99 6.11
C SER A 44 -9.43 -8.11 7.05
N TYR A 45 -9.17 -9.32 6.54
CA TYR A 45 -8.90 -10.52 7.36
C TYR A 45 -7.73 -10.33 8.34
N HIS A 46 -6.70 -9.59 7.94
CA HIS A 46 -5.50 -9.35 8.74
C HIS A 46 -5.48 -7.97 9.40
N GLN A 47 -6.61 -7.26 9.47
CA GLN A 47 -6.63 -5.88 9.98
C GLN A 47 -6.01 -5.78 11.40
N GLY A 48 -5.07 -4.86 11.56
CA GLY A 48 -4.32 -4.60 12.80
C GLY A 48 -3.11 -5.50 13.01
N GLU A 49 -2.97 -6.58 12.24
CA GLU A 49 -1.84 -7.50 12.34
C GLU A 49 -0.55 -6.87 11.81
N LEU A 50 0.58 -7.35 12.32
CA LEU A 50 1.88 -7.05 11.72
C LEU A 50 2.05 -7.80 10.39
N PRO A 51 3.00 -7.38 9.55
CA PRO A 51 3.32 -8.11 8.34
C PRO A 51 3.80 -9.53 8.67
N ASP A 52 3.55 -10.47 7.75
CA ASP A 52 3.90 -11.89 7.85
C ASP A 52 5.34 -12.05 8.36
N SER A 53 5.51 -12.92 9.34
CA SER A 53 6.78 -13.09 10.04
C SER A 53 7.93 -13.49 9.10
N ARG A 54 7.65 -14.26 8.05
CA ARG A 54 8.65 -14.65 7.04
C ARG A 54 9.02 -13.46 6.17
N MET A 55 8.04 -12.65 5.75
CA MET A 55 8.31 -11.43 5.02
C MET A 55 9.15 -10.45 5.85
N ARG A 56 8.81 -10.27 7.13
CA ARG A 56 9.61 -9.46 8.08
C ARG A 56 11.04 -9.99 8.21
N ALA A 57 11.23 -11.30 8.33
CA ALA A 57 12.56 -11.90 8.40
C ALA A 57 13.37 -11.66 7.12
N HIS A 58 12.75 -11.79 5.95
CA HIS A 58 13.40 -11.51 4.67
C HIS A 58 13.72 -10.02 4.47
N ALA A 59 12.85 -9.12 4.93
CA ALA A 59 13.06 -7.67 4.90
C ALA A 59 14.21 -7.25 5.82
N ALA A 60 14.25 -7.77 7.05
CA ALA A 60 15.29 -7.48 8.03
C ALA A 60 16.69 -7.87 7.53
N ARG A 61 16.80 -9.01 6.82
CA ARG A 61 18.05 -9.45 6.17
C ARG A 61 18.58 -8.46 5.11
N ARG A 62 17.74 -7.56 4.63
CA ARG A 62 18.05 -6.51 3.65
C ARG A 62 18.10 -5.11 4.26
N GLY A 63 18.00 -5.00 5.59
CA GLY A 63 18.03 -3.71 6.30
C GLY A 63 16.68 -3.00 6.40
N TYR A 64 15.57 -3.65 6.03
CA TYR A 64 14.22 -3.08 6.11
C TYR A 64 13.48 -3.57 7.35
N GLN A 65 12.70 -2.68 7.98
CA GLN A 65 11.87 -3.03 9.14
C GLN A 65 10.39 -2.85 8.81
N LEU A 66 9.68 -3.95 8.54
CA LEU A 66 8.23 -3.89 8.32
C LEU A 66 7.50 -3.88 9.65
N VAL A 67 7.13 -2.69 10.11
CA VAL A 67 6.40 -2.44 11.37
C VAL A 67 4.96 -1.97 11.16
N HIS A 68 4.59 -1.65 9.92
CA HIS A 68 3.27 -1.15 9.53
C HIS A 68 2.18 -2.19 9.82
N ARG A 69 1.02 -1.74 10.30
CA ARG A 69 -0.10 -2.63 10.61
C ARG A 69 -1.05 -2.73 9.44
N SER A 70 -1.49 -3.96 9.16
CA SER A 70 -2.40 -4.23 8.06
C SER A 70 -3.71 -3.47 8.24
N ARG A 71 -4.24 -2.90 7.14
CA ARG A 71 -5.55 -2.27 7.09
C ARG A 71 -6.25 -2.57 5.76
N PRO A 72 -7.59 -2.66 5.74
CA PRO A 72 -8.31 -2.74 4.48
C PRO A 72 -8.27 -1.40 3.73
N VAL A 73 -8.36 -1.46 2.41
CA VAL A 73 -8.65 -0.30 1.55
C VAL A 73 -10.03 0.24 1.90
N GLN A 74 -10.11 1.56 2.09
CA GLN A 74 -11.34 2.29 2.37
C GLN A 74 -11.76 3.13 1.17
N THR A 75 -13.02 3.57 1.14
CA THR A 75 -13.52 4.42 0.04
C THR A 75 -12.77 5.75 0.01
N GLU A 76 -12.40 6.25 1.18
CA GLU A 76 -11.65 7.48 1.42
C GLU A 76 -10.27 7.45 0.78
N ASP A 77 -9.66 6.27 0.64
CA ASP A 77 -8.34 6.12 0.01
C ASP A 77 -8.38 6.56 -1.46
N PHE A 78 -9.47 6.26 -2.18
CA PHE A 78 -9.64 6.66 -3.57
C PHE A 78 -9.70 8.18 -3.73
N TYR A 79 -10.16 8.92 -2.73
CA TYR A 79 -10.16 10.39 -2.75
C TYR A 79 -8.86 10.97 -2.20
N SER A 80 -8.25 10.29 -1.24
CA SER A 80 -7.11 10.80 -0.48
C SER A 80 -5.77 10.60 -1.17
N PHE A 81 -5.60 9.53 -1.96
CA PHE A 81 -4.33 9.19 -2.62
C PHE A 81 -4.29 9.63 -4.08
N ASP A 82 -3.16 10.13 -4.55
CA ASP A 82 -2.97 10.57 -5.94
C ASP A 82 -2.76 9.37 -6.87
N LEU A 83 -2.10 8.33 -6.35
CA LEU A 83 -1.78 7.10 -7.06
C LEU A 83 -2.06 5.88 -6.16
N ILE A 84 -2.80 4.90 -6.69
CA ILE A 84 -3.03 3.62 -6.04
C ILE A 84 -2.45 2.53 -6.94
N ILE A 85 -1.53 1.74 -6.40
CA ILE A 85 -0.75 0.73 -7.14
C ILE A 85 -1.16 -0.66 -6.67
N GLY A 86 -1.72 -1.46 -7.57
CA GLY A 86 -2.01 -2.87 -7.30
C GLY A 86 -0.76 -3.74 -7.41
N MET A 87 -0.55 -4.66 -6.47
CA MET A 87 0.64 -5.55 -6.47
C MET A 87 0.53 -6.72 -7.46
N ASP A 88 -0.66 -6.95 -8.03
CA ASP A 88 -0.92 -7.86 -9.15
C ASP A 88 -2.19 -7.43 -9.90
N ASP A 89 -2.42 -8.01 -11.08
CA ASP A 89 -3.56 -7.67 -11.94
C ASP A 89 -4.92 -7.89 -11.25
N ARG A 90 -5.02 -8.92 -10.39
CA ARG A 90 -6.25 -9.19 -9.64
C ARG A 90 -6.52 -8.07 -8.62
N ASN A 91 -5.49 -7.56 -7.97
CA ASN A 91 -5.62 -6.43 -7.04
C ASN A 91 -6.06 -5.16 -7.79
N ILE A 92 -5.59 -4.96 -9.02
CA ILE A 92 -6.04 -3.85 -9.87
C ILE A 92 -7.52 -4.02 -10.24
N ASP A 93 -7.95 -5.22 -10.63
CA ASP A 93 -9.34 -5.50 -10.97
C ASP A 93 -10.28 -5.34 -9.75
N ASP A 94 -9.88 -5.86 -8.58
CA ASP A 94 -10.60 -5.68 -7.32
C ASP A 94 -10.74 -4.19 -6.94
N LEU A 95 -9.68 -3.40 -7.15
CA LEU A 95 -9.70 -1.95 -6.91
C LEU A 95 -10.65 -1.23 -7.86
N LYS A 96 -10.65 -1.60 -9.15
CA LYS A 96 -11.58 -1.05 -10.14
C LYS A 96 -13.01 -1.39 -9.77
N GLU A 97 -13.31 -2.63 -9.35
CA GLU A 97 -14.65 -3.01 -8.92
C GLU A 97 -15.11 -2.18 -7.72
N LYS A 98 -14.25 -2.00 -6.71
CA LYS A 98 -14.52 -1.14 -5.54
C LYS A 98 -14.79 0.31 -5.93
N LEU A 99 -14.10 0.85 -6.95
CA LEU A 99 -14.29 2.22 -7.45
C LEU A 99 -15.64 2.42 -8.17
N HIS A 100 -16.16 1.40 -8.86
CA HIS A 100 -17.43 1.49 -9.58
C HIS A 100 -18.68 1.53 -8.67
N ARG A 101 -18.50 1.42 -7.34
CA ARG A 101 -19.51 1.83 -6.35
C ARG A 101 -19.42 3.35 -6.17
N PRO A 102 -20.42 4.13 -6.61
CA PRO A 102 -20.21 5.54 -6.98
C PRO A 102 -19.93 6.44 -5.77
N LYS A 103 -18.89 7.29 -5.84
CA LYS A 103 -18.99 8.76 -5.98
C LYS A 103 -17.75 9.32 -6.72
N SER A 104 -17.99 10.36 -7.51
CA SER A 104 -17.14 11.02 -8.51
C SER A 104 -15.63 11.19 -8.24
N GLY A 105 -14.80 10.80 -9.22
CA GLY A 105 -13.42 11.27 -9.40
C GLY A 105 -12.57 10.31 -10.24
N ARG A 106 -12.31 10.61 -11.52
CA ARG A 106 -11.39 9.81 -12.34
C ARG A 106 -9.97 9.93 -11.79
N LYS A 107 -9.37 8.80 -11.39
CA LYS A 107 -7.94 8.68 -11.05
C LYS A 107 -7.32 7.49 -11.78
N SER A 108 -6.01 7.56 -12.02
CA SER A 108 -5.23 6.50 -12.64
C SER A 108 -4.94 5.40 -11.62
N ILE A 109 -5.53 4.22 -11.85
CA ILE A 109 -5.10 2.97 -11.20
C ILE A 109 -4.05 2.35 -12.12
N GLY A 110 -2.85 2.14 -11.60
CA GLY A 110 -1.71 1.57 -12.32
C GLY A 110 -1.21 0.31 -11.63
#